data_AF-A0A5C5WY01-F1
#
_entry.id   AF-A0A5C5WY01-F1
#
_cell.length_a   1.000
_cell.length_b   1.000
_cell.length_c   1.000
_cell.angle_alpha   90.00
_cell.angle_beta   90.00
_cell.angle_gamma   90.00
#
_symmetry.space_group_name_H-M   'P 1'
#
loop_
_entity.id
_entity.type
_entity.pdbx_description
1 polymer ?
#
loop_
_entity_poly.entity_id
_entity_poly.type
_entity_poly.pdbx_seq_one_letter_code
_entity_poly.pdbx_strand_id
1 'polypeptide(L)' 'MSERFPVLFFTGNLWLLATLLLLIGKHQERADPYRYSFFGFAGWHSPASYNAYVLVAGVAGVVLIASALATLRKNAGG' A
#
# COMPACT_ATOMS: atom_id res chain seq x y z
N MET A 1 5.48 -12.79 23.37
CA MET A 1 5.01 -12.30 22.06
C MET A 1 5.86 -12.93 20.96
N SER A 2 5.26 -13.39 19.86
CA SER A 2 6.02 -13.88 18.70
C SER A 2 6.86 -12.74 18.11
N GLU A 3 8.15 -12.97 17.88
CA GLU A 3 9.09 -12.02 17.25
C GLU A 3 8.61 -11.53 15.87
N ARG A 4 7.69 -12.27 15.23
CA ARG A 4 7.13 -11.94 13.92
C ARG A 4 6.06 -10.85 13.97
N PHE A 5 5.38 -10.66 15.11
CA PHE A 5 4.33 -9.65 15.25
C PHE A 5 4.80 -8.22 14.95
N PRO A 6 5.85 -7.68 15.62
CA PRO A 6 6.27 -6.30 15.39
C PRO A 6 6.74 -6.07 13.96
N VAL A 7 7.40 -7.06 13.35
CA VAL A 7 7.84 -6.99 11.94
C VAL A 7 6.65 -6.90 11.01
N LEU A 8 5.69 -7.83 11.09
CA LEU A 8 4.51 -7.83 10.22
C LEU A 8 3.66 -6.56 10.37
N PHE A 9 3.50 -6.09 11.61
CA PHE A 9 2.75 -4.87 11.88
C PHE A 9 3.44 -3.63 11.30
N PHE A 10 4.75 -3.49 11.52
CA PHE A 10 5.52 -2.36 10.99
C PHE A 10 5.55 -2.36 9.45
N THR A 11 5.87 -3.50 8.83
CA THR A 11 5.90 -3.63 7.37
C THR A 11 4.52 -3.39 6.77
N GLY A 12 3.45 -3.87 7.39
CA GLY A 12 2.08 -3.60 6.95
C GLY A 12 1.72 -2.11 6.96
N ASN A 13 2.09 -1.38 8.03
CA ASN A 13 1.89 0.07 8.10
C ASN A 13 2.71 0.82 7.05
N LEU A 14 3.94 0.39 6.75
CA LEU A 14 4.75 0.99 5.67
C LEU A 14 4.07 0.85 4.31
N TRP A 15 3.47 -0.32 4.01
CA TRP A 15 2.72 -0.52 2.77
C TRP A 15 1.45 0.32 2.70
N LEU A 16 0.74 0.49 3.82
CA LEU A 16 -0.41 1.42 3.87
C LEU A 16 0.02 2.88 3.69
N LEU A 17 1.13 3.29 4.30
CA LEU A 17 1.70 4.62 4.09
C LEU A 17 2.10 4.83 2.64
N ALA A 18 2.74 3.84 2.00
CA ALA A 18 3.05 3.90 0.58
C ALA A 18 1.78 4.06 -0.25
N THR A 19 0.72 3.30 0.04
CA THR A 19 -0.58 3.42 -0.63
C THR A 19 -1.16 4.83 -0.51
N LEU A 20 -1.13 5.41 0.69
CA LEU A 20 -1.57 6.79 0.95
C LEU A 20 -0.74 7.79 0.16
N LEU A 21 0.59 7.63 0.12
CA LEU A 21 1.47 8.50 -0.64
C LEU A 21 1.22 8.42 -2.14
N LEU A 22 0.93 7.23 -2.67
CA LEU A 22 0.55 7.08 -4.07
C LEU A 22 -0.73 7.89 -4.32
N LEU A 23 -1.79 7.70 -3.52
CA LEU A 23 -3.08 8.40 -3.67
C LEU A 23 -2.95 9.93 -3.54
N ILE A 24 -2.25 10.41 -2.51
CA ILE A 24 -2.04 11.85 -2.27
C ILE A 24 -1.19 12.46 -3.39
N GLY A 25 -0.16 11.73 -3.82
CA GLY A 25 0.72 12.13 -4.90
C GLY A 25 0.12 11.99 -6.29
N LYS A 26 -1.18 11.66 -6.44
CA LYS A 26 -1.81 11.53 -7.74
C LYS A 26 -1.77 12.86 -8.49
N HIS A 27 -0.99 12.90 -9.57
CA HIS A 27 -0.97 14.03 -10.48
C HIS A 27 -1.56 13.61 -11.83
N GLN A 28 -2.40 14.46 -12.42
CA GLN A 28 -3.16 14.15 -13.63
C GLN A 28 -2.81 15.14 -14.73
N GLU A 29 -2.47 14.61 -15.91
CA GLU A 29 -2.37 15.40 -17.12
C GLU A 29 -3.76 15.57 -17.74
N ARG A 30 -4.15 16.80 -18.11
CA ARG A 30 -5.46 17.11 -18.72
C ARG A 30 -5.50 16.92 -20.24
N ALA A 31 -4.49 16.28 -20.83
CA ALA A 31 -4.38 16.06 -22.27
C ALA A 31 -4.60 14.59 -22.64
N ASP A 32 -5.15 14.35 -23.83
CA ASP A 32 -5.40 13.02 -24.37
C ASP A 32 -4.09 12.45 -24.97
N PRO A 33 -3.63 11.24 -24.60
CA PRO A 33 -4.28 10.26 -23.72
C PRO A 33 -4.16 10.60 -22.23
N TYR A 34 -5.25 10.38 -21.49
CA TYR A 34 -5.29 10.54 -20.03
C TYR A 34 -4.17 9.74 -19.33
N ARG A 35 -3.35 10.43 -18.53
CA ARG A 35 -2.25 9.81 -17.78
C ARG A 35 -2.16 10.34 -16.34
N TYR A 36 -1.64 9.48 -15.47
CA TYR A 36 -1.35 9.79 -14.07
C TYR A 36 0.13 9.63 -13.78
N SER A 37 0.68 10.48 -12.94
CA SER A 37 2.04 10.36 -12.43
C SER A 37 2.06 10.45 -10.92
N PHE A 38 3.15 9.97 -10.30
CA PHE A 38 3.39 10.15 -8.88
C PHE A 38 4.13 11.47 -8.66
N PHE A 39 3.49 12.38 -7.94
CA PHE A 39 3.97 13.72 -7.62
C PHE A 39 4.38 14.57 -8.83
N GLY A 40 4.06 14.18 -10.07
CA GLY A 40 4.49 14.88 -11.29
C GLY A 40 5.89 14.50 -11.80
N PHE A 41 6.62 13.60 -11.13
CA PHE A 41 8.05 13.34 -11.44
C PHE A 41 8.36 11.90 -11.89
N ALA A 42 7.49 10.93 -11.60
CA ALA A 42 7.80 9.49 -11.74
C ALA A 42 7.26 8.82 -13.03
N GLY A 43 7.31 9.54 -14.15
CA GLY A 43 6.77 9.07 -15.42
C GLY A 43 5.24 9.05 -15.47
N TRP A 44 4.71 9.10 -16.69
CA TRP A 44 3.28 9.15 -16.94
C TRP A 44 2.73 7.75 -17.22
N HIS A 45 1.87 7.27 -16.34
CA HIS A 45 1.27 5.96 -16.35
C HIS A 45 -0.16 6.02 -16.86
N SER A 46 -0.62 4.94 -17.49
CA SER A 46 -2.04 4.79 -17.80
C SER A 46 -2.87 4.74 -16.50
N PRO A 47 -4.16 5.13 -16.54
CA PRO A 47 -5.05 5.01 -15.39
C PRO A 47 -5.10 3.59 -14.81
N ALA A 48 -5.07 2.57 -15.67
CA ALA A 48 -5.10 1.17 -15.26
C ALA A 48 -3.82 0.77 -14.51
N SER A 49 -2.64 1.13 -15.05
CA SER A 49 -1.35 0.85 -14.41
C SER A 49 -1.24 1.54 -13.05
N TYR A 50 -1.63 2.82 -12.99
CA TYR A 50 -1.61 3.60 -11.76
C TYR A 50 -2.49 2.95 -10.66
N ASN A 51 -3.73 2.59 -10.99
CA ASN A 51 -4.63 1.95 -10.06
C ASN A 51 -4.13 0.56 -9.62
N ALA A 52 -3.44 -0.18 -10.50
CA ALA A 52 -2.82 -1.45 -10.13
C ALA A 52 -1.73 -1.26 -9.07
N TYR A 53 -0.89 -0.22 -9.18
CA TYR A 53 0.13 0.07 -8.15
C TYR A 53 -0.49 0.38 -6.79
N VAL A 54 -1.52 1.23 -6.77
CA VAL A 54 -2.27 1.56 -5.55
C VAL A 54 -2.90 0.31 -4.94
N LEU A 55 -3.53 -0.54 -5.76
CA LEU A 55 -4.19 -1.75 -5.29
C LEU A 55 -3.19 -2.74 -4.69
N VAL A 56 -2.08 -3.00 -5.37
CA VAL A 56 -1.04 -3.93 -4.89
C VAL A 56 -0.46 -3.46 -3.56
N ALA A 57 -0.13 -2.16 -3.45
CA ALA A 57 0.39 -1.61 -2.21
C ALA A 57 -0.64 -1.71 -1.07
N GLY A 58 -1.91 -1.40 -1.35
CA GLY A 58 -2.98 -1.44 -0.36
C GLY A 58 -3.25 -2.86 0.13
N VAL A 59 -3.37 -3.83 -0.80
CA VAL A 59 -3.59 -5.24 -0.48
C VAL A 59 -2.43 -5.80 0.33
N ALA A 60 -1.18 -5.52 -0.04
CA ALA A 60 -0.01 -5.94 0.72
C ALA A 60 -0.06 -5.43 2.17
N GLY A 61 -0.38 -4.14 2.37
CA GLY A 61 -0.50 -3.56 3.70
C GLY A 61 -1.59 -4.21 4.55
N VAL A 62 -2.80 -4.37 3.99
CA VAL A 62 -3.94 -4.99 4.68
C VAL A 62 -3.64 -6.44 5.06
N VAL A 63 -3.08 -7.24 4.15
CA VAL A 63 -2.75 -8.66 4.40
C VAL A 63 -1.72 -8.81 5.50
N LEU A 64 -0.69 -7.96 5.52
CA LEU A 64 0.35 -8.01 6.55
C LEU A 64 -0.18 -7.62 7.93
N ILE A 65 -1.02 -6.60 8.01
CA ILE A 65 -1.67 -6.21 9.28
C ILE A 65 -2.63 -7.30 9.74
N ALA A 66 -3.45 -7.86 8.85
CA ALA A 66 -4.34 -8.97 9.19
C ALA A 66 -3.56 -10.18 9.72
N SER A 67 -2.41 -10.49 9.11
CA SER A 67 -1.51 -11.56 9.54
C SER A 67 -0.87 -11.27 10.90
N ALA A 68 -0.49 -10.01 11.16
CA ALA A 68 0.02 -9.59 12.46
C ALA A 68 -1.04 -9.77 13.55
N LEU A 69 -2.27 -9.31 13.31
CA LEU A 69 -3.40 -9.44 14.24
C LEU A 69 -3.77 -10.91 14.50
N ALA A 70 -3.77 -11.75 13.46
CA ALA A 70 -3.97 -13.18 13.61
C ALA A 70 -2.90 -13.84 14.47
N THR A 71 -1.63 -13.41 14.33
CA THR A 71 -0.51 -13.89 15.15
C THR A 71 -0.67 -13.46 16.61
N LEU A 72 -1.11 -12.23 16.88
CA LEU A 72 -1.36 -11.76 18.24
C LEU A 72 -2.48 -12.57 18.92
N ARG A 73 -3.59 -12.79 18.23
CA ARG A 73 -4.74 -13.56 18.74
C ARG A 73 -4.34 -14.99 19.11
N LYS A 74 -3.55 -15.66 18.27
CA LYS A 74 -3.06 -17.02 18.55
C LYS A 74 -2.22 -17.10 19.82
N ASN A 75 -1.42 -16.07 20.10
CA ASN A 75 -0.56 -16.03 21.30
C ASN A 75 -1.28 -15.61 22.58
N ALA A 76 -2.49 -15.03 22.48
CA ALA A 76 -3.26 -14.54 23.63
C ALA A 76 -4.30 -15.53 24.16
N GLY A 77 -4.69 -16.52 23.36
CA GLY A 77 -5.66 -17.56 23.72
C GLY A 77 -5.04 -18.94 23.94
N GLY A 78 -3.71 -19.02 24.05
CA GLY A 78 -2.95 -20.24 24.35
C GLY A 78 -2.20 -20.12 25.67
#